data_AF-A0A7S1PLD9-F1
#
_entry.id   AF-A0A7S1PLD9-F1
#
_cell.length_a   1.000
_cell.length_b   1.000
_cell.length_c   1.000
_cell.angle_alpha   90.00
_cell.angle_beta   90.00
_cell.angle_gamma   90.00
#
_symmetry.space_group_name_H-M   'P 1'
#
loop_
_entity.id
_entity.type
_entity.pdbx_description
1 polymer ?
#
loop_
_entity_poly.entity_id
_entity_poly.type
_entity_poly.pdbx_seq_one_letter_code
_entity_poly.pdbx_strand_id
1 'polypeptide(L)'
;VIDRNYYPIEEARRSNMRHRPIGLGVQGLADAFMLMRLPFESEEAKRLNEDIFETIYFAACEASCEQAEREGPYESYGGSPSSKGRLQFDLWGRTPKSGRWDWEGLKRKIAAHGLRNSLLVAPMPTASTAQILGNNESFEPYTQNLYVRRTLSGEFVQVNRHLLRDLVRRGLWTDEMRTQLIAHNGSVQQLELPADLKELYKTVWEIKQRVVLDMAAERGAYVDQSQ
;
A
#
# COMPACT_ATOMS: atom_id res chain seq x y z
N VAL A 1 2.46 16.01 -13.90
CA VAL A 1 3.06 16.79 -12.78
C VAL A 1 4.46 17.26 -13.13
N ILE A 2 5.38 16.37 -13.50
CA ILE A 2 6.79 16.69 -13.83
C ILE A 2 6.93 17.93 -14.75
N ASP A 3 6.21 18.00 -15.86
CA ASP A 3 6.40 19.10 -16.83
C ASP A 3 5.74 20.43 -16.41
N ARG A 4 4.73 20.37 -15.53
CA ARG A 4 3.95 21.54 -15.09
C ARG A 4 4.41 22.11 -13.74
N ASN A 5 5.20 21.36 -12.99
CA ASN A 5 5.61 21.74 -11.65
C ASN A 5 6.47 23.00 -11.67
N TYR A 6 6.27 23.88 -10.69
CA TYR A 6 7.22 24.95 -10.41
C TYR A 6 8.38 24.38 -9.60
N TYR A 7 9.59 24.46 -10.14
CA TYR A 7 10.79 23.98 -9.46
C TYR A 7 11.46 25.13 -8.72
N PRO A 8 11.65 25.03 -7.38
CA PRO A 8 12.25 26.11 -6.61
C PRO A 8 13.75 26.30 -6.87
N ILE A 9 14.43 25.26 -7.38
CA ILE A 9 15.85 25.27 -7.76
C ILE A 9 16.04 24.51 -9.09
N GLU A 10 17.04 24.92 -9.87
CA GLU A 10 17.27 24.38 -11.21
C GLU A 10 17.75 22.91 -11.18
N GLU A 11 18.50 22.52 -10.16
CA GLU A 11 18.95 21.14 -9.97
C GLU A 11 17.78 20.16 -9.86
N ALA A 12 16.69 20.58 -9.20
CA ALA A 12 15.48 19.79 -9.06
C ALA A 12 14.76 19.64 -10.42
N ARG A 13 14.65 20.73 -11.19
CA ARG A 13 14.11 20.69 -12.56
C ARG A 13 14.93 19.75 -13.44
N ARG A 14 16.25 19.93 -13.45
CA ARG A 14 17.19 19.10 -14.21
C ARG A 14 17.05 17.62 -13.87
N SER A 15 17.00 17.28 -12.58
CA SER A 15 16.82 15.90 -12.12
C SER A 15 15.49 15.29 -12.62
N ASN A 16 14.37 15.99 -12.40
CA ASN A 16 13.07 15.48 -12.80
C ASN A 16 12.88 15.39 -14.31
N MET A 17 13.41 16.34 -15.08
CA MET A 17 13.30 16.29 -16.54
C MET A 17 14.15 15.15 -17.14
N ARG A 18 15.33 14.90 -16.56
CA ARG A 18 16.26 13.86 -17.02
C ARG A 18 15.79 12.44 -16.69
N HIS A 19 15.31 12.22 -15.46
CA HIS A 19 15.01 10.88 -14.95
C HIS A 19 13.51 10.58 -14.89
N ARG A 20 12.68 11.63 -14.76
CA ARG A 20 11.22 11.54 -14.69
C ARG A 20 10.69 10.54 -13.65
N PRO A 21 11.25 10.45 -12.43
CA PRO A 21 10.75 9.52 -11.41
C PRO A 21 9.36 9.94 -10.93
N ILE A 22 8.52 8.96 -10.61
CA ILE A 22 7.24 9.15 -9.92
C ILE A 22 7.16 8.17 -8.75
N GLY A 23 6.22 8.39 -7.83
CA GLY A 23 6.01 7.52 -6.68
C GLY A 23 4.53 7.21 -6.52
N LEU A 24 4.10 6.06 -7.01
CA LEU A 24 2.78 5.49 -6.76
C LEU A 24 2.81 4.76 -5.41
N GLY A 25 1.87 5.10 -4.53
CA GLY A 25 1.69 4.43 -3.26
C GLY A 25 0.28 3.87 -3.11
N VAL A 26 0.01 3.32 -1.93
CA VAL A 26 -1.31 2.81 -1.54
C VAL A 26 -1.73 3.43 -0.22
N GLN A 27 -3.00 3.30 0.11
CA GLN A 27 -3.55 3.55 1.45
C GLN A 27 -4.72 2.61 1.64
N GLY A 28 -5.06 2.28 2.89
CA GLY A 28 -6.18 1.41 3.22
C GLY A 28 -5.92 -0.08 2.96
N LEU A 29 -4.68 -0.55 3.04
CA LEU A 29 -4.39 -1.98 2.93
C LEU A 29 -5.08 -2.79 4.04
N ALA A 30 -5.02 -2.29 5.29
CA ALA A 30 -5.70 -2.94 6.41
C ALA A 30 -7.23 -2.91 6.26
N ASP A 31 -7.80 -1.83 5.71
CA ASP A 31 -9.23 -1.79 5.38
C ASP A 31 -9.60 -2.86 4.35
N ALA A 32 -8.80 -3.03 3.30
CA ALA A 32 -9.04 -4.03 2.27
C ALA A 32 -9.06 -5.44 2.88
N PHE A 33 -8.10 -5.76 3.75
CA PHE A 33 -8.08 -7.02 4.47
C PHE A 33 -9.32 -7.22 5.36
N MET A 34 -9.72 -6.20 6.13
CA MET A 34 -10.92 -6.26 6.96
C MET A 34 -12.20 -6.48 6.14
N LEU A 35 -12.35 -5.76 5.03
CA LEU A 35 -13.48 -5.90 4.11
C LEU A 35 -13.55 -7.28 3.46
N MET A 36 -12.39 -7.88 3.17
CA MET A 36 -12.28 -9.23 2.60
C MET A 36 -12.27 -10.35 3.66
N ARG A 37 -12.42 -10.01 4.95
CA ARG A 37 -12.38 -10.96 6.07
C ARG A 37 -11.05 -11.71 6.22
N LEU A 38 -9.95 -11.05 5.90
CA LEU A 38 -8.61 -11.60 6.00
C LEU A 38 -7.91 -11.01 7.24
N PRO A 39 -7.62 -11.80 8.28
CA PRO A 39 -6.71 -11.37 9.34
C PRO A 39 -5.36 -10.96 8.74
N PHE A 40 -4.74 -9.90 9.26
CA PHE A 40 -3.48 -9.37 8.69
C PHE A 40 -2.37 -10.43 8.60
N GLU A 41 -2.35 -11.36 9.55
CA GLU A 41 -1.34 -12.44 9.62
C GLU A 41 -1.67 -13.69 8.77
N SER A 42 -2.84 -13.73 8.13
CA SER A 42 -3.28 -14.87 7.33
C SER A 42 -2.45 -15.04 6.05
N GLU A 43 -2.30 -16.28 5.58
CA GLU A 43 -1.59 -16.58 4.33
C GLU A 43 -2.30 -15.94 3.12
N GLU A 44 -3.63 -15.84 3.18
CA GLU A 44 -4.46 -15.16 2.20
C GLU A 44 -4.16 -13.66 2.14
N ALA A 45 -3.96 -12.98 3.29
CA ALA A 45 -3.58 -11.57 3.32
C ALA A 45 -2.16 -11.35 2.77
N LYS A 46 -1.21 -12.24 3.08
CA LYS A 46 0.16 -12.20 2.51
C LYS A 46 0.14 -12.35 0.98
N ARG A 47 -0.60 -13.34 0.48
CA ARG A 47 -0.75 -13.54 -0.96
C ARG A 47 -1.43 -12.35 -1.63
N LEU A 48 -2.50 -11.82 -1.03
CA LEU A 48 -3.19 -10.65 -1.57
C LEU A 48 -2.30 -9.41 -1.57
N ASN A 49 -1.46 -9.23 -0.53
CA ASN A 49 -0.44 -8.19 -0.50
C ASN A 49 0.50 -8.31 -1.70
N GLU A 50 1.07 -9.48 -1.97
CA GLU A 50 1.92 -9.69 -3.15
C GLU A 50 1.17 -9.38 -4.46
N ASP A 51 -0.03 -9.93 -4.64
CA ASP A 51 -0.87 -9.74 -5.84
C ASP A 51 -1.22 -8.27 -6.11
N ILE A 52 -1.52 -7.48 -5.07
CA ILE A 52 -1.83 -6.05 -5.19
C ILE A 52 -0.62 -5.29 -5.74
N PHE A 53 0.56 -5.51 -5.15
CA PHE A 53 1.77 -4.78 -5.55
C PHE A 53 2.31 -5.24 -6.90
N GLU A 54 2.18 -6.53 -7.23
CA GLU A 54 2.44 -7.02 -8.59
C GLU A 54 1.57 -6.31 -9.61
N THR A 55 0.26 -6.18 -9.33
CA THR A 55 -0.70 -5.50 -10.20
C THR A 55 -0.37 -4.02 -10.39
N ILE A 56 -0.07 -3.31 -9.30
CA ILE A 56 0.30 -1.89 -9.34
C ILE A 56 1.56 -1.70 -10.19
N TYR A 57 2.59 -2.53 -9.96
CA TYR A 57 3.85 -2.42 -10.69
C TYR A 57 3.68 -2.74 -12.17
N PHE A 58 2.91 -3.77 -12.51
CA PHE A 58 2.62 -4.12 -13.90
C PHE A 58 1.94 -2.96 -14.63
N ALA A 59 0.86 -2.43 -14.05
CA ALA A 59 0.11 -1.32 -14.62
C ALA A 59 0.97 -0.04 -14.75
N ALA A 60 1.82 0.23 -13.76
CA ALA A 60 2.73 1.38 -13.80
C ALA A 60 3.78 1.25 -14.90
N CYS A 61 4.38 0.06 -15.06
CA CYS A 61 5.32 -0.21 -16.14
C CYS A 61 4.65 -0.14 -17.52
N GLU A 62 3.44 -0.70 -17.66
CA GLU A 62 2.67 -0.64 -18.90
C GLU A 62 2.34 0.80 -19.29
N ALA A 63 1.76 1.59 -18.38
CA ALA A 63 1.42 2.99 -18.65
C ALA A 63 2.67 3.86 -18.96
N SER A 64 3.80 3.56 -18.32
CA SER A 64 5.09 4.22 -18.59
C SER A 64 5.65 3.83 -19.97
N CYS A 65 5.47 2.58 -20.39
CA CYS A 65 5.83 2.11 -21.73
C CYS A 65 4.96 2.75 -22.82
N GLU A 66 3.65 2.83 -22.61
CA GLU A 66 2.71 3.50 -23.53
C GLU A 66 3.01 4.99 -23.68
N GLN A 67 3.48 5.65 -22.61
CA GLN A 67 3.95 7.02 -22.71
C GLN A 67 5.29 7.12 -23.47
N ALA A 68 6.20 6.16 -23.27
CA ALA A 68 7.47 6.13 -23.98
C ALA A 68 7.29 5.92 -25.48
N GLU A 69 6.32 5.11 -25.89
CA GLU A 69 5.96 4.92 -27.31
C GLU A 69 5.53 6.24 -27.97
N ARG A 70 4.80 7.10 -27.24
CA ARG A 70 4.29 8.38 -27.77
C ARG A 70 5.29 9.53 -27.68
N GLU A 71 6.07 9.58 -26.60
CA GLU A 71 6.89 10.74 -26.23
C GLU A 71 8.39 10.46 -26.15
N GLY A 72 8.80 9.22 -26.43
CA GLY A 72 10.14 8.71 -26.19
C GLY A 72 10.41 8.37 -24.72
N PRO A 73 11.42 7.52 -24.45
CA PRO A 73 11.83 7.19 -23.09
C PRO A 73 12.39 8.41 -22.34
N TYR A 74 12.55 8.32 -21.03
CA TYR A 74 13.28 9.36 -20.28
C TYR A 74 14.75 9.43 -20.72
N GLU A 75 15.36 10.61 -20.58
CA GLU A 75 16.67 10.93 -21.15
C GLU A 75 17.77 9.92 -20.78
N SER A 76 17.82 9.50 -19.52
CA SER A 76 18.83 8.56 -19.02
C SER A 76 18.38 7.09 -19.03
N TYR A 77 17.47 6.70 -19.92
CA TYR A 77 16.99 5.31 -20.01
C TYR A 77 18.08 4.35 -20.49
N GLY A 78 18.88 4.76 -21.48
CA GLY A 78 19.96 3.92 -22.02
C GLY A 78 20.97 3.52 -20.93
N GLY A 79 21.15 2.20 -20.75
CA GLY A 79 22.08 1.63 -19.78
C GLY A 79 21.46 1.30 -18.41
N SER A 80 20.21 1.70 -18.16
CA SER A 80 19.45 1.32 -16.96
C SER A 80 19.20 -0.20 -16.90
N PRO A 81 18.89 -0.77 -15.71
CA PRO A 81 18.48 -2.17 -15.62
C PRO A 81 17.27 -2.52 -16.51
N SER A 82 16.27 -1.65 -16.60
CA SER A 82 15.07 -1.86 -17.43
C SER A 82 15.39 -1.84 -18.92
N SER A 83 16.36 -1.03 -19.36
CA SER A 83 16.88 -1.08 -20.75
C SER A 83 17.59 -2.39 -21.10
N LYS A 84 17.98 -3.18 -20.08
CA LYS A 84 18.57 -4.52 -20.21
C LYS A 84 17.55 -5.63 -19.95
N GLY A 85 16.25 -5.30 -19.94
CA GLY A 85 15.16 -6.25 -19.71
C GLY A 85 15.00 -6.72 -18.26
N ARG A 86 15.66 -6.07 -17.29
CA ARG A 86 15.56 -6.40 -15.86
C ARG A 86 14.61 -5.44 -15.16
N LEU A 87 13.53 -5.96 -14.62
CA LEU A 87 12.56 -5.25 -13.77
C LEU A 87 12.85 -5.53 -12.29
N GLN A 88 12.11 -4.88 -11.38
CA GLN A 88 12.42 -4.92 -9.95
C GLN A 88 12.50 -6.34 -9.39
N PHE A 89 11.54 -7.22 -9.69
CA PHE A 89 11.56 -8.60 -9.20
C PHE A 89 12.77 -9.40 -9.70
N ASP A 90 13.28 -9.09 -10.90
CA ASP A 90 14.51 -9.71 -11.43
C ASP A 90 15.74 -9.27 -10.63
N LEU A 91 15.74 -8.05 -10.07
CA LEU A 91 16.81 -7.56 -9.20
C LEU A 91 16.79 -8.24 -7.83
N TRP A 92 15.63 -8.74 -7.40
CA TRP A 92 15.45 -9.55 -6.19
C TRP A 92 15.65 -11.05 -6.43
N GLY A 93 15.92 -11.48 -7.66
CA GLY A 93 15.98 -12.91 -8.02
C GLY A 93 14.64 -13.63 -7.81
N ARG A 94 13.53 -12.91 -7.97
CA ARG A 94 12.17 -13.42 -7.81
C ARG A 94 11.49 -13.59 -9.16
N THR A 95 10.57 -14.55 -9.21
CA THR A 95 9.68 -14.76 -10.35
C THR A 95 8.25 -14.49 -9.89
N PRO A 96 7.49 -13.65 -10.60
CA PRO A 96 6.09 -13.38 -10.26
C PRO A 96 5.27 -14.67 -10.23
N LYS A 97 4.45 -14.83 -9.18
CA LYS A 97 3.74 -16.09 -8.90
C LYS A 97 2.24 -16.03 -9.12
N SER A 98 1.64 -14.85 -9.24
CA SER A 98 0.19 -14.73 -9.32
C SER A 98 -0.40 -15.33 -10.60
N GLY A 99 0.38 -15.35 -11.69
CA GLY A 99 -0.08 -15.76 -13.02
C GLY A 99 -1.12 -14.82 -13.64
N ARG A 100 -1.33 -13.63 -13.06
CA ARG A 100 -2.36 -12.66 -13.48
C ARG A 100 -1.94 -11.81 -14.68
N TRP A 101 -0.63 -11.59 -14.85
CA TRP A 101 -0.11 -10.59 -15.77
C TRP A 101 0.94 -11.17 -16.72
N ASP A 102 0.90 -10.76 -17.99
CA ASP A 102 1.87 -11.18 -19.02
C ASP A 102 3.15 -10.32 -18.96
N TRP A 103 4.02 -10.65 -17.99
CA TRP A 103 5.31 -9.97 -17.81
C TRP A 103 6.24 -10.12 -19.02
N GLU A 104 6.18 -11.26 -19.72
CA GLU A 104 6.99 -11.50 -20.91
C GLU A 104 6.55 -10.61 -22.08
N GLY A 105 5.24 -10.46 -22.27
CA GLY A 105 4.65 -9.49 -23.21
C GLY A 105 5.04 -8.06 -22.88
N LEU A 106 4.94 -7.67 -21.61
CA LEU A 106 5.32 -6.33 -21.18
C LEU A 106 6.82 -6.08 -21.35
N LYS A 107 7.70 -7.03 -21.01
CA LYS A 107 9.15 -6.92 -21.24
C LYS A 107 9.48 -6.74 -22.73
N ARG A 108 8.76 -7.42 -23.64
CA ARG A 108 8.92 -7.19 -25.10
C ARG A 108 8.51 -5.77 -25.50
N LYS A 109 7.39 -5.25 -24.99
CA LYS A 109 6.97 -3.86 -25.25
C LYS A 109 8.02 -2.86 -24.73
N ILE A 110 8.50 -3.06 -23.50
CA ILE A 110 9.54 -2.21 -22.89
C ILE A 110 10.84 -2.25 -23.70
N ALA A 111 11.23 -3.42 -24.21
CA ALA A 111 12.41 -3.53 -25.07
C ALA A 111 12.28 -2.75 -26.38
N ALA A 112 11.05 -2.66 -26.93
CA ALA A 112 10.78 -1.94 -28.17
C ALA A 112 10.66 -0.42 -27.98
N HIS A 113 10.01 0.04 -26.91
CA HIS A 113 9.61 1.45 -26.73
C HIS A 113 10.31 2.16 -25.57
N GLY A 114 10.88 1.42 -24.63
CA GLY A 114 11.46 1.93 -23.40
C GLY A 114 10.41 2.29 -22.34
N LEU A 115 10.80 3.10 -21.36
CA LEU A 115 9.93 3.60 -20.29
C LEU A 115 10.02 5.12 -20.21
N ARG A 116 8.91 5.78 -19.88
CA ARG A 116 8.85 7.24 -19.74
C ARG A 116 9.34 7.73 -18.38
N ASN A 117 9.32 6.85 -17.38
CA ASN A 117 9.69 7.14 -16.00
C ASN A 117 10.77 6.17 -15.52
N SER A 118 11.78 6.67 -14.81
CA SER A 118 12.87 5.83 -14.29
C SER A 118 12.47 4.94 -13.11
N LEU A 119 11.53 5.44 -12.29
CA LEU A 119 11.05 4.83 -11.04
C LEU A 119 9.56 5.13 -10.93
N LEU A 120 8.79 4.20 -10.36
CA LEU A 120 7.33 4.17 -10.48
C LEU A 120 6.61 4.03 -9.15
N VAL A 121 7.06 3.15 -8.26
CA VAL A 121 6.30 2.73 -7.08
C VAL A 121 7.10 3.04 -5.82
N ALA A 122 6.49 3.80 -4.92
CA ALA A 122 7.04 4.20 -3.63
C ALA A 122 5.90 4.44 -2.64
N PRO A 123 5.45 3.40 -1.91
CA PRO A 123 4.43 3.56 -0.89
C PRO A 123 4.89 4.55 0.17
N MET A 124 4.14 5.63 0.36
CA MET A 124 4.50 6.73 1.26
C MET A 124 3.58 6.79 2.49
N PRO A 125 3.95 7.53 3.54
CA PRO A 125 3.01 7.93 4.57
C PRO A 125 1.85 8.72 3.95
N THR A 126 0.62 8.33 4.26
CA THR A 126 -0.59 8.92 3.69
C THR A 126 -1.46 9.63 4.74
N ALA A 127 -0.90 9.98 5.90
CA ALA A 127 -1.62 10.54 7.05
C ALA A 127 -2.81 11.45 6.70
N SER A 128 -2.55 12.56 6.00
CA SER A 128 -3.60 13.53 5.66
C SER A 128 -4.61 12.99 4.63
N THR A 129 -4.14 12.31 3.59
CA THR A 129 -5.02 11.83 2.50
C THR A 129 -5.86 10.62 2.93
N ALA A 130 -5.30 9.74 3.75
CA ALA A 130 -6.01 8.61 4.37
C ALA A 130 -7.07 9.09 5.33
N GLN A 131 -6.78 10.13 6.12
CA GLN A 131 -7.80 10.75 6.97
C GLN A 131 -8.93 11.38 6.15
N ILE A 132 -8.62 12.07 5.04
CA ILE A 132 -9.63 12.67 4.15
C ILE A 132 -10.53 11.59 3.54
N LEU A 133 -9.95 10.49 3.05
CA LEU A 133 -10.70 9.40 2.43
C LEU A 133 -11.32 8.44 3.46
N GLY A 134 -10.89 8.53 4.72
CA GLY A 134 -11.34 7.66 5.80
C GLY A 134 -10.78 6.24 5.73
N ASN A 135 -9.57 6.07 5.23
CA ASN A 135 -8.85 4.79 5.20
C ASN A 135 -7.78 4.75 6.30
N ASN A 136 -7.26 3.56 6.60
CA ASN A 136 -6.03 3.39 7.36
C ASN A 136 -4.82 3.86 6.54
N GLU A 137 -3.76 4.25 7.23
CA GLU A 137 -2.56 4.78 6.60
C GLU A 137 -1.79 3.70 5.82
N SER A 138 -1.39 4.08 4.60
CA SER A 138 -0.48 3.32 3.75
C SER A 138 -0.77 1.81 3.69
N PHE A 139 0.26 1.00 3.91
CA PHE A 139 0.23 -0.45 4.04
C PHE A 139 0.22 -0.94 5.50
N GLU A 140 0.00 -0.03 6.46
CA GLU A 140 0.15 -0.33 7.89
C GLU A 140 -1.05 -1.13 8.43
N PRO A 141 -0.86 -2.02 9.42
CA PRO A 141 -1.95 -2.50 10.25
C PRO A 141 -2.61 -1.37 11.02
N TYR A 142 -3.82 -1.58 11.52
CA TYR A 142 -4.44 -0.61 12.44
C TYR A 142 -3.62 -0.50 13.73
N THR A 143 -3.20 0.71 14.07
CA THR A 143 -2.48 0.96 15.33
C THR A 143 -3.37 0.69 16.54
N GLN A 144 -4.64 1.09 16.46
CA GLN A 144 -5.66 0.92 17.49
C GLN A 144 -7.04 0.83 16.82
N ASN A 145 -8.00 0.07 17.38
CA ASN A 145 -9.39 0.13 16.93
C ASN A 145 -10.18 1.29 17.54
N LEU A 146 -9.51 2.20 18.23
CA LEU A 146 -10.08 3.35 18.90
C LEU A 146 -9.10 4.52 18.78
N TYR A 147 -9.53 5.65 18.25
CA TYR A 147 -8.70 6.84 18.10
C TYR A 147 -9.45 8.10 18.54
N VAL A 148 -8.71 9.03 19.14
CA VAL A 148 -9.27 10.31 19.63
C VAL A 148 -9.10 11.36 18.55
N ARG A 149 -10.22 11.87 18.04
CA ARG A 149 -10.25 12.99 17.08
C ARG A 149 -10.46 14.30 17.83
N ARG A 150 -9.44 15.16 17.82
CA ARG A 150 -9.53 16.52 18.35
C ARG A 150 -10.14 17.45 17.31
N THR A 151 -11.16 18.20 17.72
CA THR A 151 -11.82 19.23 16.90
C THR A 151 -11.94 20.52 17.72
N LEU A 152 -12.36 21.62 17.08
CA LEU A 152 -12.66 22.87 17.78
C LEU A 152 -13.76 22.71 18.84
N SER A 153 -14.64 21.72 18.69
CA SER A 153 -15.75 21.43 19.61
C SER A 153 -15.40 20.42 20.71
N GLY A 154 -14.14 19.99 20.81
CA GLY A 154 -13.67 19.03 21.81
C GLY A 154 -13.06 17.76 21.23
N GLU A 155 -12.81 16.79 22.11
CA GLU A 155 -12.24 15.49 21.77
C GLU A 155 -13.35 14.44 21.58
N PHE A 156 -13.34 13.76 20.44
CA PHE A 156 -14.31 12.72 20.11
C PHE A 156 -13.61 11.39 19.95
N VAL A 157 -14.01 10.39 20.74
CA VAL A 157 -13.54 9.02 20.60
C VAL A 157 -14.24 8.38 19.38
N GLN A 158 -13.46 7.97 18.39
CA GLN A 158 -13.94 7.25 17.21
C GLN A 158 -13.45 5.81 17.25
N VAL A 159 -14.38 4.88 17.06
CA VAL A 159 -14.08 3.45 16.93
C VAL A 159 -13.80 3.14 15.46
N ASN A 160 -12.94 2.16 15.20
CA ASN A 160 -12.74 1.60 13.88
C ASN A 160 -14.10 1.27 13.26
N ARG A 161 -14.41 1.91 12.12
CA ARG A 161 -15.71 1.82 11.44
C ARG A 161 -16.07 0.40 11.05
N HIS A 162 -15.08 -0.43 10.71
CA HIS A 162 -15.29 -1.82 10.31
C HIS A 162 -15.68 -2.67 11.52
N LEU A 163 -14.92 -2.54 12.62
CA LEU A 163 -15.23 -3.19 13.89
C LEU A 163 -16.62 -2.82 14.39
N LEU A 164 -16.93 -1.52 14.46
CA LEU A 164 -18.24 -1.03 14.93
C LEU A 164 -19.37 -1.62 14.08
N ARG A 165 -19.22 -1.62 12.76
CA ARG A 165 -20.22 -2.19 11.84
C ARG A 165 -20.43 -3.68 12.07
N ASP A 166 -19.38 -4.45 12.33
CA ASP A 166 -19.50 -5.87 12.64
C ASP A 166 -20.14 -6.14 14.00
N LEU A 167 -19.75 -5.39 15.02
CA LEU A 167 -20.33 -5.50 16.36
C LEU A 167 -21.84 -5.20 16.32
N VAL A 168 -22.24 -4.13 15.62
CA VAL A 168 -23.66 -3.79 15.45
C VAL A 168 -24.40 -4.89 14.68
N ARG A 169 -23.84 -5.37 13.56
CA ARG A 169 -24.48 -6.44 12.76
C ARG A 169 -24.68 -7.74 13.53
N ARG A 170 -23.79 -8.05 14.48
CA ARG A 170 -23.88 -9.26 15.30
C ARG A 170 -24.62 -9.05 16.62
N GLY A 171 -25.18 -7.85 16.86
CA GLY A 171 -25.85 -7.52 18.12
C GLY A 171 -24.91 -7.48 19.34
N LEU A 172 -23.61 -7.29 19.12
CA LEU A 172 -22.57 -7.28 20.15
C LEU A 172 -22.20 -5.87 20.62
N TRP A 173 -22.76 -4.82 19.98
CA TRP A 173 -22.48 -3.44 20.35
C TRP A 173 -23.38 -2.98 21.50
N THR A 174 -22.80 -2.82 22.68
CA THR A 174 -23.45 -2.34 23.92
C THR A 174 -22.64 -1.23 24.57
N ASP A 175 -23.23 -0.48 25.50
CA ASP A 175 -22.51 0.54 26.28
C ASP A 175 -21.37 -0.07 27.12
N GLU A 176 -21.58 -1.30 27.63
CA GLU A 176 -20.55 -2.07 28.32
C GLU A 176 -19.39 -2.41 27.36
N MET A 177 -19.69 -2.93 26.17
CA MET A 177 -18.68 -3.23 25.13
C MET A 177 -17.87 -1.97 24.77
N ARG A 178 -18.53 -0.82 24.63
CA ARG A 178 -17.85 0.45 24.37
C ARG A 178 -16.91 0.84 25.52
N THR A 179 -17.35 0.67 26.77
CA THR A 179 -16.57 0.98 27.97
C THR A 179 -15.34 0.08 28.06
N GLN A 180 -15.51 -1.22 27.84
CA GLN A 180 -14.41 -2.19 27.82
C GLN A 180 -13.41 -1.90 26.70
N LEU A 181 -13.89 -1.56 25.49
CA LEU A 181 -13.02 -1.21 24.37
C LEU A 181 -12.16 0.04 24.67
N ILE A 182 -12.72 1.03 25.38
CA ILE A 182 -11.97 2.20 25.86
C ILE A 182 -10.94 1.76 26.92
N ALA A 183 -11.35 0.96 27.91
CA ALA A 183 -10.46 0.47 28.97
C ALA A 183 -9.26 -0.32 28.44
N HIS A 184 -9.44 -1.05 27.34
CA HIS A 184 -8.38 -1.80 26.65
C HIS A 184 -7.70 -1.02 25.51
N ASN A 185 -7.83 0.30 25.46
CA ASN A 185 -7.19 1.18 24.45
C ASN A 185 -7.44 0.72 23.00
N GLY A 186 -8.63 0.22 22.70
CA GLY A 186 -9.01 -0.26 21.37
C GLY A 186 -8.55 -1.70 21.03
N SER A 187 -7.94 -2.42 21.97
CA SER A 187 -7.70 -3.87 21.81
C SER A 187 -9.00 -4.65 21.98
N VAL A 188 -9.22 -5.63 21.09
CA VAL A 188 -10.36 -6.56 21.18
C VAL A 188 -10.02 -7.88 21.85
N GLN A 189 -8.75 -8.14 22.17
CA GLN A 189 -8.28 -9.47 22.55
C GLN A 189 -8.82 -9.91 23.91
N GLN A 190 -9.02 -8.98 24.82
CA GLN A 190 -9.53 -9.23 26.18
C GLN A 190 -11.06 -9.17 26.28
N LEU A 191 -11.75 -8.80 25.19
CA LEU A 191 -13.21 -8.68 25.17
C LEU A 191 -13.89 -10.05 24.99
N GLU A 192 -15.12 -10.22 25.44
CA GLU A 192 -15.94 -11.41 25.16
C GLU A 192 -16.48 -11.36 23.72
N LEU A 193 -15.58 -11.57 22.75
CA LEU A 193 -15.87 -11.58 21.32
C LEU A 193 -15.52 -12.92 20.68
N PRO A 194 -16.25 -13.31 19.61
CA PRO A 194 -15.88 -14.43 18.75
C PRO A 194 -14.43 -14.36 18.27
N ALA A 195 -13.76 -15.52 18.19
CA ALA A 195 -12.35 -15.60 17.83
C ALA A 195 -12.04 -15.01 16.43
N ASP A 196 -12.97 -15.12 15.48
CA ASP A 196 -12.82 -14.55 14.15
C ASP A 196 -12.73 -13.02 14.16
N LEU A 197 -13.49 -12.34 15.02
CA LEU A 197 -13.37 -10.89 15.19
C LEU A 197 -12.06 -10.53 15.90
N LYS A 198 -11.65 -11.31 16.90
CA LYS A 198 -10.39 -11.06 17.61
C LYS A 198 -9.19 -11.14 16.67
N GLU A 199 -9.16 -12.15 15.80
CA GLU A 199 -8.12 -12.31 14.79
C GLU A 199 -8.16 -11.20 13.73
N LEU A 200 -9.35 -10.84 13.24
CA LEU A 200 -9.52 -9.82 12.19
C LEU A 200 -9.13 -8.41 12.66
N TYR A 201 -9.38 -8.09 13.92
CA TYR A 201 -9.20 -6.76 14.50
C TYR A 201 -7.98 -6.67 15.43
N LYS A 202 -6.98 -7.54 15.25
CA LYS A 202 -5.68 -7.37 15.89
C LYS A 202 -5.10 -6.00 15.57
N THR A 203 -4.56 -5.34 16.60
CA THR A 203 -3.81 -4.11 16.43
C THR A 203 -2.35 -4.41 16.04
N VAL A 204 -1.61 -3.41 15.56
CA VAL A 204 -0.19 -3.56 15.23
C VAL A 204 0.64 -4.11 16.39
N TRP A 205 0.25 -3.83 17.63
CA TRP A 205 0.91 -4.29 18.86
C TRP A 205 0.69 -5.78 19.14
N GLU A 206 -0.34 -6.36 18.54
CA GLU A 206 -0.76 -7.75 18.69
C GLU A 206 -0.33 -8.62 17.50
N ILE A 207 0.13 -7.99 16.42
CA ILE A 207 0.64 -8.64 15.21
C ILE A 207 2.13 -8.92 15.36
N LYS A 208 2.56 -10.11 14.94
CA LYS A 208 3.98 -10.47 14.89
C LYS A 208 4.70 -9.56 13.89
N GLN A 209 5.64 -8.75 14.37
CA GLN A 209 6.40 -7.83 13.50
C GLN A 209 7.21 -8.55 12.41
N ARG A 210 7.58 -9.81 12.65
CA ARG A 210 8.17 -10.66 11.60
C ARG A 210 7.26 -10.79 10.37
N VAL A 211 5.94 -10.93 10.57
CA VAL A 211 4.96 -11.00 9.48
C VAL A 211 4.92 -9.68 8.70
N VAL A 212 4.95 -8.55 9.39
CA VAL A 212 4.98 -7.23 8.74
C VAL A 212 6.23 -7.09 7.86
N LEU A 213 7.39 -7.52 8.37
CA LEU A 213 8.66 -7.52 7.62
C LEU A 213 8.64 -8.48 6.43
N ASP A 214 8.08 -9.68 6.59
CA ASP A 214 7.98 -10.66 5.51
C ASP A 214 7.05 -10.13 4.40
N MET A 215 5.88 -9.57 4.74
CA MET A 215 4.97 -8.93 3.78
C MET A 215 5.61 -7.73 3.08
N ALA A 216 6.41 -6.94 3.82
CA ALA A 216 7.16 -5.83 3.27
C ALA A 216 8.22 -6.29 2.25
N ALA A 217 8.90 -7.40 2.51
CA ALA A 217 9.87 -7.99 1.59
C ALA A 217 9.19 -8.61 0.35
N GLU A 218 8.04 -9.26 0.51
CA GLU A 218 7.25 -9.84 -0.58
C GLU A 218 6.80 -8.77 -1.58
N ARG A 219 6.16 -7.69 -1.10
CA ARG A 219 5.79 -6.58 -1.99
C ARG A 219 7.00 -5.80 -2.51
N GLY A 220 8.11 -5.79 -1.78
CA GLY A 220 9.35 -5.11 -2.16
C GLY A 220 9.91 -5.56 -3.51
N ALA A 221 9.61 -6.80 -3.94
CA ALA A 221 9.94 -7.29 -5.27
C ALA A 221 9.24 -6.52 -6.42
N TYR A 222 8.20 -5.75 -6.11
CA TYR A 222 7.41 -4.95 -7.06
C TYR A 222 7.44 -3.44 -6.73
N VAL A 223 8.33 -3.02 -5.82
CA VAL A 223 8.54 -1.61 -5.44
C VAL A 223 9.94 -1.21 -5.87
N ASP A 224 10.07 -0.37 -6.89
CA ASP A 224 11.36 0.01 -7.50
C ASP A 224 12.11 1.11 -6.75
N GLN A 225 11.51 1.66 -5.69
CA GLN A 225 12.13 2.60 -4.76
C GLN A 225 12.28 1.95 -3.37
N SER A 226 11.44 2.39 -2.42
CA SER A 226 11.29 1.86 -1.08
C SER A 226 9.86 2.13 -0.63
N GLN A 227 9.56 1.65 0.57
CA GLN A 227 8.34 1.90 1.33
C GLN A 227 8.69 2.45 2.72
#